data_AF-A0A090QK71-F1
#
_entry.id   AF-A0A090QK71-F1
#
_cell.length_a   1.000
_cell.length_b   1.000
_cell.length_c   1.000
_cell.angle_alpha   90.00
_cell.angle_beta   90.00
_cell.angle_gamma   90.00
#
_symmetry.space_group_name_H-M   'P 1'
#
loop_
_entity.id
_entity.type
_entity.pdbx_description
1 polymer ?
#
loop_
_entity_poly.entity_id
_entity_poly.type
_entity_poly.pdbx_seq_one_letter_code
_entity_poly.pdbx_strand_id
1 'polypeptide(L)'
;MKIIRGINRRFGVECVLTNHKGLKQAEFIGMAERAIFAAFAFDVVYREMNQQTGQFRNSFQGTGTSTSEITRRVSSFLAGWLEGALEKLPVLTTDDDHDQRMTNFIDKEFKNLDRETFKQQLQEAMKALTDDYEKGMKKGRSISVSRPVGGSRAHEPKLLSS
;
A
#
# COMPACT_ATOMS: atom_id res chain seq x y z
N MET A 1 -2.66 2.29 -7.82
CA MET A 1 -1.22 2.57 -7.97
C MET A 1 -0.72 3.70 -7.08
N LYS A 2 -1.35 4.89 -7.01
CA LYS A 2 -0.91 6.00 -6.10
C LYS A 2 -1.01 5.66 -4.60
N ILE A 3 -2.11 5.04 -4.12
CA ILE A 3 -2.26 4.60 -2.72
C ILE A 3 -1.08 3.71 -2.31
N ILE A 4 -0.87 2.62 -3.06
CA ILE A 4 0.18 1.64 -2.77
C ILE A 4 1.55 2.30 -2.66
N ARG A 5 1.92 3.17 -3.62
CA ARG A 5 3.19 3.91 -3.56
C ARG A 5 3.30 4.83 -2.34
N GLY A 6 2.19 5.47 -1.97
CA GLY A 6 2.11 6.29 -0.76
C GLY A 6 2.37 5.48 0.50
N ILE A 7 1.70 4.33 0.62
CA ILE A 7 1.86 3.39 1.73
C ILE A 7 3.30 2.84 1.77
N ASN A 8 3.81 2.31 0.66
CA ASN A 8 5.19 1.81 0.58
C ASN A 8 6.21 2.84 1.09
N ARG A 9 6.07 4.10 0.67
CA ARG A 9 6.98 5.19 1.08
C ARG A 9 6.83 5.58 2.55
N ARG A 10 5.60 5.67 3.06
CA ARG A 10 5.32 6.10 4.45
C ARG A 10 5.77 5.06 5.47
N PHE A 11 5.63 3.78 5.15
CA PHE A 11 5.90 2.67 6.05
C PHE A 11 7.20 1.91 5.73
N GLY A 12 7.91 2.23 4.64
CA GLY A 12 9.13 1.52 4.27
C GLY A 12 8.89 0.03 3.97
N VAL A 13 7.82 -0.27 3.24
CA VAL A 13 7.38 -1.62 2.88
C VAL A 13 7.20 -1.75 1.37
N GLU A 14 7.10 -2.98 0.89
CA GLU A 14 6.73 -3.27 -0.50
C GLU A 14 5.39 -4.00 -0.56
N CYS A 15 4.42 -3.45 -1.28
CA CYS A 15 3.16 -4.10 -1.54
C CYS A 15 3.26 -5.09 -2.71
N VAL A 16 2.77 -6.31 -2.49
CA VAL A 16 2.53 -7.33 -3.50
C VAL A 16 1.03 -7.50 -3.66
N LEU A 17 0.56 -7.44 -4.90
CA LEU A 17 -0.83 -7.75 -5.21
C LEU A 17 -0.95 -9.25 -5.45
N THR A 18 -1.59 -9.95 -4.53
CA THR A 18 -1.91 -11.36 -4.66
C THR A 18 -3.34 -11.53 -5.15
N ASN A 19 -3.63 -12.67 -5.78
CA ASN A 19 -4.97 -13.00 -6.21
C ASN A 19 -5.39 -14.26 -5.47
N HIS A 20 -6.21 -14.09 -4.44
CA HIS A 20 -6.73 -15.20 -3.64
C HIS A 20 -8.18 -15.45 -4.02
N LYS A 21 -8.48 -16.61 -4.61
CA LYS A 21 -9.84 -17.00 -5.03
C LYS A 21 -10.54 -15.96 -5.94
N GLY A 22 -9.78 -15.27 -6.78
CA GLY A 22 -10.30 -14.24 -7.69
C GLY A 22 -10.43 -12.84 -7.07
N LEU A 23 -10.15 -12.69 -5.77
CA LEU A 23 -10.07 -11.40 -5.09
C LEU A 23 -8.63 -10.90 -5.08
N LYS A 24 -8.43 -9.67 -5.57
CA LYS A 24 -7.14 -8.98 -5.46
C LYS A 24 -6.93 -8.57 -4.00
N GLN A 25 -5.87 -9.07 -3.38
CA GLN A 25 -5.42 -8.71 -2.04
C GLN A 25 -4.12 -7.93 -2.14
N ALA A 26 -3.94 -6.97 -1.23
CA ALA A 26 -2.70 -6.23 -1.07
C ALA A 26 -1.97 -6.77 0.15
N GLU A 27 -0.84 -7.42 -0.08
CA GLU A 27 0.04 -7.91 0.98
C GLU A 27 1.25 -6.98 1.09
N PHE A 28 1.67 -6.65 2.31
CA PHE A 28 2.81 -5.76 2.54
C PHE A 28 3.99 -6.55 3.11
N ILE A 29 5.16 -6.37 2.50
CA ILE A 29 6.39 -7.06 2.85
C ILE A 29 7.37 -6.03 3.42
N GLY A 30 7.87 -6.27 4.62
CA GLY A 30 8.79 -5.38 5.34
C GLY A 30 9.09 -5.91 6.74
N MET A 31 9.58 -5.04 7.63
CA MET A 31 9.58 -5.36 9.07
C MET A 31 8.15 -5.65 9.50
N ALA A 32 7.90 -6.72 10.27
CA ALA A 32 6.54 -7.23 10.44
C ALA A 32 5.58 -6.18 11.03
N GLU A 33 6.05 -5.39 12.01
CA GLU A 33 5.30 -4.25 12.53
C GLU A 33 4.90 -3.28 11.40
N ARG A 34 5.86 -2.78 10.63
CA ARG A 34 5.61 -1.83 9.53
C ARG A 34 4.68 -2.39 8.46
N ALA A 35 4.79 -3.69 8.17
CA ALA A 35 3.89 -4.38 7.24
C ALA A 35 2.45 -4.42 7.75
N ILE A 36 2.25 -4.69 9.04
CA ILE A 36 0.93 -4.69 9.69
C ILE A 36 0.32 -3.29 9.68
N PHE A 37 1.12 -2.27 10.02
CA PHE A 37 0.66 -0.88 9.97
C PHE A 37 0.36 -0.41 8.55
N ALA A 38 1.15 -0.82 7.57
CA ALA A 38 0.89 -0.53 6.17
C ALA A 38 -0.40 -1.18 5.68
N ALA A 39 -0.65 -2.44 6.04
CA ALA A 39 -1.89 -3.16 5.72
C ALA A 39 -3.11 -2.45 6.33
N PHE A 40 -3.03 -2.09 7.61
CA PHE A 40 -4.10 -1.37 8.29
C PHE A 40 -4.36 0.01 7.67
N ALA A 41 -3.30 0.80 7.46
CA ALA A 41 -3.42 2.12 6.84
C ALA A 41 -3.99 2.03 5.42
N PHE A 42 -3.60 1.00 4.66
CA PHE A 42 -4.18 0.72 3.35
C PHE A 42 -5.68 0.44 3.45
N ASP A 43 -6.12 -0.42 4.37
CA ASP A 43 -7.54 -0.76 4.54
C ASP A 43 -8.39 0.46 4.92
N VAL A 44 -7.91 1.29 5.86
CA VAL A 44 -8.58 2.53 6.26
C VAL A 44 -8.68 3.50 5.07
N VAL A 45 -7.55 3.81 4.44
CA VAL A 45 -7.51 4.76 3.32
C VAL A 45 -8.34 4.27 2.15
N TYR A 46 -8.32 2.97 1.85
CA TYR A 46 -9.09 2.39 0.75
C TYR A 46 -10.60 2.43 1.01
N ARG A 47 -11.03 2.09 2.24
CA ARG A 47 -12.44 2.18 2.65
C ARG A 47 -12.95 3.62 2.58
N GLU A 48 -12.23 4.54 3.20
CA GLU A 48 -12.57 5.97 3.19
C GLU A 48 -12.57 6.52 1.76
N MET A 49 -11.59 6.17 0.94
CA MET A 49 -11.56 6.57 -0.47
C MET A 49 -12.83 6.15 -1.20
N ASN A 50 -13.27 4.89 -1.05
CA ASN A 50 -14.49 4.41 -1.71
C ASN A 50 -15.73 5.16 -1.24
N GLN A 51 -15.85 5.43 0.07
CA GLN A 51 -16.96 6.21 0.63
C GLN A 51 -16.97 7.65 0.10
N GLN A 52 -15.82 8.34 0.18
CA GLN A 52 -15.68 9.73 -0.25
C GLN A 52 -15.91 9.88 -1.77
N THR A 53 -15.43 8.91 -2.56
CA THR A 53 -15.70 8.85 -4.01
C THR A 53 -17.19 8.74 -4.28
N GLY A 54 -17.88 7.84 -3.57
CA GLY A 54 -19.31 7.65 -3.71
C GLY A 54 -20.10 8.91 -3.38
N GLN A 55 -19.78 9.52 -2.22
CA GLN A 55 -20.42 10.77 -1.78
C GLN A 55 -20.21 11.92 -2.78
N PHE A 56 -18.96 12.14 -3.22
CA PHE A 56 -18.65 13.20 -4.18
C PHE A 56 -19.27 12.95 -5.55
N ARG A 57 -19.33 11.70 -6.01
CA ARG A 57 -20.03 11.37 -7.26
C ARG A 57 -21.54 11.60 -7.12
N ASN A 58 -22.12 11.25 -5.98
CA ASN A 58 -23.55 11.38 -5.73
C ASN A 58 -24.00 12.83 -5.61
N SER A 59 -23.10 13.77 -5.26
CA SER A 59 -23.43 15.20 -5.25
C SER A 59 -23.78 15.76 -6.64
N PHE A 60 -23.51 15.02 -7.72
CA PHE A 60 -23.90 15.39 -9.08
C PHE A 60 -25.25 14.79 -9.53
N GLN A 61 -25.89 13.94 -8.73
CA GLN A 61 -27.20 13.37 -9.08
C GLN A 61 -28.24 14.48 -9.23
N GLY A 62 -29.04 14.43 -10.31
CA GLY A 62 -30.07 15.44 -10.60
C GLY A 62 -29.55 16.79 -11.11
N THR A 63 -28.23 16.99 -11.26
CA THR A 63 -27.66 18.27 -11.72
C THR A 63 -27.65 18.44 -13.25
N GLY A 64 -27.89 17.37 -14.01
CA GLY A 64 -27.73 17.37 -15.48
C GLY A 64 -26.28 17.36 -15.97
N THR A 65 -25.28 17.26 -15.07
CA THR A 65 -23.86 17.18 -15.43
C THR A 65 -23.58 15.93 -16.26
N SER A 66 -22.87 16.08 -17.38
CA SER A 66 -22.51 14.95 -18.25
C SER A 66 -21.61 13.94 -17.55
N THR A 67 -21.73 12.65 -17.92
CA THR A 67 -20.91 11.57 -17.35
C THR A 67 -19.41 11.80 -17.53
N SER A 68 -18.99 12.35 -18.68
CA SER A 68 -17.57 12.66 -18.94
C SER A 68 -17.04 13.72 -17.99
N GLU A 69 -17.83 14.76 -17.72
CA GLU A 69 -17.48 15.79 -16.77
C GLU A 69 -17.48 15.29 -15.32
N ILE A 70 -18.45 14.46 -14.93
CA ILE A 70 -18.46 13.81 -13.62
C ILE A 70 -17.19 12.97 -13.43
N THR A 71 -16.80 12.15 -14.41
CA THR A 71 -15.59 11.35 -14.34
C THR A 71 -14.32 12.20 -14.16
N ARG A 72 -14.21 13.32 -14.90
CA ARG A 72 -13.08 14.26 -14.75
C ARG A 72 -13.04 14.88 -13.36
N ARG A 73 -14.18 15.36 -12.85
CA ARG A 73 -14.30 15.98 -11.53
C ARG A 73 -13.99 14.98 -10.41
N VAL A 74 -14.54 13.76 -10.49
CA VAL A 74 -14.28 12.68 -9.52
C VAL A 74 -12.79 12.31 -9.51
N SER A 75 -12.15 12.23 -10.68
CA SER A 75 -10.72 11.92 -10.78
C SER A 75 -9.85 13.01 -10.12
N SER A 76 -10.21 14.29 -10.32
CA SER A 76 -9.53 15.42 -9.69
C SER A 76 -9.72 15.44 -8.17
N PHE A 77 -10.95 15.20 -7.71
CA PHE A 77 -11.27 15.09 -6.28
C PHE A 77 -10.47 13.97 -5.62
N LEU A 78 -10.46 12.77 -6.23
CA LEU A 78 -9.73 11.62 -5.73
C LEU A 78 -8.22 11.87 -5.64
N ALA A 79 -7.65 12.57 -6.62
CA ALA A 79 -6.23 12.91 -6.60
C ALA A 79 -5.88 13.80 -5.41
N GLY A 80 -6.63 14.89 -5.20
CA GLY A 80 -6.39 15.80 -4.07
C GLY A 80 -6.70 15.18 -2.71
N TRP A 81 -7.80 14.42 -2.62
CA TRP A 81 -8.16 13.71 -1.40
C TRP A 81 -7.07 12.71 -0.99
N LEU A 82 -6.55 11.94 -1.95
CA LEU A 82 -5.52 10.95 -1.68
C LEU A 82 -4.20 11.59 -1.24
N GLU A 83 -3.81 12.72 -1.82
CA GLU A 83 -2.63 13.47 -1.40
C GLU A 83 -2.75 13.92 0.06
N GLY A 84 -3.89 14.53 0.43
CA GLY A 84 -4.16 14.92 1.81
C GLY A 84 -4.28 13.74 2.79
N ALA A 85 -4.86 12.62 2.36
CA ALA A 85 -4.97 11.42 3.19
C ALA A 85 -3.60 10.80 3.49
N LEU A 86 -2.75 10.67 2.46
CA LEU A 86 -1.39 10.14 2.63
C LEU A 86 -0.49 11.08 3.44
N GLU A 87 -0.72 12.39 3.38
CA GLU A 87 0.05 13.37 4.16
C GLU A 87 -0.09 13.16 5.66
N LYS A 88 -1.30 12.79 6.11
CA LYS A 88 -1.64 12.55 7.52
C LYS A 88 -1.11 11.24 8.07
N LEU A 89 -0.67 10.31 7.22
CA LEU A 89 -0.13 9.03 7.66
C LEU A 89 1.26 9.22 8.32
N PRO A 90 1.59 8.45 9.36
CA PRO A 90 2.88 8.52 10.00
C PRO A 90 3.99 8.17 9.01
N VAL A 91 5.15 8.79 9.20
CA VAL A 91 6.38 8.42 8.51
C VAL A 91 7.16 7.52 9.44
N LEU A 92 7.18 6.23 9.16
CA LEU A 92 7.86 5.21 9.94
C LEU A 92 9.12 4.80 9.20
N THR A 93 10.08 5.71 9.18
CA THR A 93 11.46 5.47 8.73
C THR A 93 12.34 5.06 9.92
N THR A 94 13.57 4.64 9.67
CA THR A 94 14.56 3.99 10.57
C THR A 94 15.04 4.79 11.79
N ASP A 95 14.19 5.59 12.43
CA ASP A 95 14.56 6.41 13.59
C ASP A 95 13.98 5.84 14.90
N ASP A 96 14.71 6.03 16.02
CA ASP A 96 14.49 5.41 17.34
C ASP A 96 13.19 5.88 18.06
N ASP A 97 12.42 6.77 17.44
CA ASP A 97 11.19 7.38 17.98
C ASP A 97 9.91 6.70 17.41
N HIS A 98 10.08 5.48 16.89
CA HIS A 98 9.08 4.70 16.17
C HIS A 98 7.89 4.30 17.04
N ASP A 99 8.14 3.78 18.24
CA ASP A 99 7.12 3.16 19.10
C ASP A 99 6.11 4.17 19.65
N GLN A 100 6.57 5.39 19.94
CA GLN A 100 5.71 6.45 20.44
C GLN A 100 4.84 7.06 19.33
N ARG A 101 5.40 7.28 18.12
CA ARG A 101 4.62 7.69 16.94
C ARG A 101 3.60 6.63 16.57
N MET A 102 3.96 5.37 16.74
CA MET A 102 3.08 4.24 16.50
C MET A 102 1.90 4.23 17.45
N THR A 103 2.17 4.29 18.75
CA THR A 103 1.13 4.27 19.79
C THR A 103 0.17 5.45 19.62
N ASN A 104 0.70 6.63 19.32
CA ASN A 104 -0.10 7.83 19.05
C ASN A 104 -0.97 7.71 17.79
N PHE A 105 -0.45 7.09 16.72
CA PHE A 105 -1.22 6.86 15.49
C PHE A 105 -2.36 5.86 15.74
N ILE A 106 -2.08 4.78 16.46
CA ILE A 106 -3.09 3.79 16.88
C ILE A 106 -4.17 4.49 17.72
N ASP A 107 -3.80 5.18 18.79
CA ASP A 107 -4.79 5.77 19.68
C ASP A 107 -5.64 6.87 19.01
N LYS A 108 -5.10 7.55 17.98
CA LYS A 108 -5.81 8.57 17.21
C LYS A 108 -6.78 7.99 16.19
N GLU A 109 -6.37 7.02 15.39
CA GLU A 109 -7.18 6.46 14.32
C GLU A 109 -8.17 5.39 14.81
N PHE A 110 -7.90 4.78 15.97
CA PHE A 110 -8.73 3.69 16.52
C PHE A 110 -9.75 4.13 17.58
N LYS A 111 -10.06 5.42 17.69
CA LYS A 111 -11.23 5.85 18.50
C LYS A 111 -12.55 5.23 18.03
N ASN A 112 -12.63 4.75 16.78
CA ASN A 112 -13.84 4.19 16.16
C ASN A 112 -13.66 2.83 15.45
N LEU A 113 -12.50 2.17 15.57
CA LEU A 113 -12.24 0.86 14.95
C LEU A 113 -11.98 -0.22 16.01
N ASP A 114 -12.26 -1.48 15.66
CA ASP A 114 -12.05 -2.65 16.52
C ASP A 114 -10.56 -2.81 16.89
N ARG A 115 -10.21 -2.21 18.04
CA ARG A 115 -8.88 -2.14 18.64
C ARG A 115 -8.34 -3.53 19.01
N GLU A 116 -9.23 -4.48 19.31
CA GLU A 116 -8.85 -5.77 19.87
C GLU A 116 -8.29 -6.71 18.81
N THR A 117 -8.94 -6.79 17.65
CA THR A 117 -8.46 -7.59 16.51
C THR A 117 -7.07 -7.13 16.05
N PHE A 118 -6.84 -5.82 16.01
CA PHE A 118 -5.53 -5.27 15.63
C PHE A 118 -4.44 -5.53 16.67
N LYS A 119 -4.75 -5.33 17.96
CA LYS A 119 -3.80 -5.64 19.05
C LYS A 119 -3.41 -7.11 19.07
N GLN A 120 -4.35 -8.01 18.80
CA GLN A 120 -4.06 -9.44 18.69
C GLN A 120 -3.11 -9.72 17.51
N GLN A 121 -3.40 -9.21 16.32
CA GLN A 121 -2.51 -9.36 15.16
C GLN A 121 -1.12 -8.77 15.40
N LEU A 122 -1.04 -7.61 16.06
CA LEU A 122 0.23 -6.98 16.42
C LEU A 122 0.99 -7.82 17.47
N GLN A 123 0.33 -8.27 18.53
CA GLN A 123 0.95 -9.11 19.56
C GLN A 123 1.42 -10.46 19.01
N GLU A 124 0.63 -11.10 18.15
CA GLU A 124 1.02 -12.35 17.49
C GLU A 124 2.24 -12.16 16.58
N ALA A 125 2.27 -11.08 15.81
CA ALA A 125 3.40 -10.76 14.96
C ALA A 125 4.66 -10.39 15.74
N MET A 126 4.53 -9.62 16.83
CA MET A 126 5.65 -9.30 17.73
C MET A 126 6.20 -10.56 18.39
N LYS A 127 5.35 -11.53 18.77
CA LYS A 127 5.81 -12.84 19.27
C LYS A 127 6.60 -13.64 18.23
N ALA A 128 6.29 -13.46 16.95
CA ALA A 128 6.97 -14.13 15.84
C ALA A 128 8.31 -13.45 15.44
N LEU A 129 8.52 -12.20 15.84
CA LEU A 129 9.73 -11.43 15.61
C LEU A 129 10.77 -11.69 16.71
N THR A 130 11.40 -12.86 16.71
CA THR A 130 12.57 -13.12 17.56
C THR A 130 13.86 -12.68 16.86
N ASP A 131 14.98 -12.62 17.58
CA ASP A 131 16.31 -12.38 16.99
C ASP A 131 16.63 -13.33 15.81
N ASP A 132 16.04 -14.52 15.82
CA ASP A 132 16.22 -15.52 14.77
C ASP A 132 15.41 -15.20 13.51
N TYR A 133 14.31 -14.43 13.60
CA TYR A 133 13.60 -13.88 12.45
C TYR A 133 14.50 -12.91 11.68
N GLU A 134 15.20 -11.99 12.37
CA GLU A 134 16.10 -11.05 11.71
C GLU A 134 17.32 -11.75 11.08
N LYS A 135 17.89 -12.74 11.76
CA LYS A 135 18.98 -13.57 11.21
C LYS A 135 18.50 -14.35 9.98
N GLY A 136 17.29 -14.92 10.03
CA GLY A 136 16.64 -15.62 8.92
C GLY A 136 16.39 -14.71 7.72
N MET A 137 15.88 -13.49 7.95
CA MET A 137 15.68 -12.46 6.93
C MET A 137 17.00 -12.01 6.29
N LYS A 138 18.04 -11.73 7.07
CA LYS A 138 19.38 -11.37 6.56
C LYS A 138 19.96 -12.50 5.69
N LYS A 139 19.83 -13.75 6.14
CA LYS A 139 20.29 -14.93 5.40
C LYS A 139 19.45 -15.16 4.13
N GLY A 140 18.14 -14.97 4.18
CA GLY A 140 17.25 -15.07 3.01
C GLY A 140 17.48 -13.98 1.96
N ARG A 141 17.72 -12.73 2.38
CA ARG A 141 18.07 -11.62 1.46
C ARG A 141 19.40 -11.82 0.73
N SER A 142 20.30 -12.63 1.28
CA SER A 142 21.53 -13.02 0.60
C SER A 142 21.28 -13.97 -0.59
N ILE A 143 20.10 -14.59 -0.66
CA ILE A 143 19.64 -15.35 -1.82
C ILE A 143 19.11 -14.36 -2.86
N SER A 144 20.01 -13.87 -3.72
CA SER A 144 19.63 -13.07 -4.88
C SER A 144 19.03 -13.99 -5.94
N VAL A 145 17.74 -13.81 -6.25
CA VAL A 145 17.18 -14.36 -7.50
C VAL A 145 17.61 -13.39 -8.60
N SER A 146 18.70 -13.72 -9.29
CA SER A 146 19.07 -13.08 -10.54
C SER A 146 17.89 -13.22 -11.51
N ARG A 147 17.07 -12.18 -11.66
CA ARG A 147 16.06 -12.10 -12.72
C ARG A 147 16.82 -12.13 -14.05
N PRO A 148 16.58 -13.09 -14.95
CA PRO A 148 17.05 -12.94 -16.33
C PRO A 148 16.23 -11.81 -16.95
N VAL A 149 16.84 -10.62 -17.07
CA VAL A 149 16.39 -9.56 -17.96
C VAL A 149 17.34 -9.55 -19.14
N GLY A 150 16.86 -10.06 -20.28
CA GLY A 150 17.68 -10.20 -21.48
C GLY A 150 16.87 -10.57 -22.71
N GLY A 151 15.76 -9.88 -22.96
CA GLY A 151 15.16 -9.84 -24.30
C GLY A 151 16.02 -8.97 -25.21
N SER A 152 17.05 -9.56 -25.84
CA SER A 152 17.83 -8.89 -26.89
C SER A 152 17.39 -9.43 -28.24
N ARG A 153 16.69 -8.58 -29.01
CA ARG A 153 16.57 -8.70 -30.46
C ARG A 153 17.97 -8.68 -31.08
N ALA A 154 18.26 -9.62 -31.98
CA ALA A 154 19.05 -9.38 -33.20
C ALA A 154 19.05 -10.64 -34.08
N HIS A 155 18.25 -10.65 -35.15
CA HIS A 155 18.80 -11.01 -36.46
C HIS A 155 17.98 -10.32 -37.57
N GLU A 156 18.59 -9.30 -38.16
CA GLU A 156 18.15 -8.68 -39.42
C GLU A 156 18.37 -9.62 -40.61
N PRO A 157 17.57 -9.49 -41.68
CA PRO A 157 17.67 -10.31 -42.89
C PRO A 157 18.86 -9.87 -43.77
N LYS A 158 19.68 -10.83 -44.20
CA LYS A 158 20.62 -10.61 -45.30
C LYS A 158 19.91 -10.82 -46.64
N LEU A 159 19.60 -9.72 -47.31
CA LEU A 159 19.50 -9.67 -48.77
C LEU A 159 20.92 -9.74 -49.35
N LEU A 160 21.14 -10.64 -50.29
CA LEU A 160 22.22 -10.55 -51.27
C LEU A 160 21.68 -11.02 -52.62
N SER A 161 21.49 -10.06 -53.50
CA SER A 161 21.44 -10.18 -54.94
C SER A 161 22.80 -10.62 -55.49
N SER A 162 22.82 -11.62 -56.37
CA SER A 162 23.50 -11.69 -57.68
C SER A 162 23.40 -13.12 -58.21
#